data_AF-A0A1D1VK21-F1
#
_entry.id   AF-A0A1D1VK21-F1
#
_cell.length_a   1.000
_cell.length_b   1.000
_cell.length_c   1.000
_cell.angle_alpha   90.00
_cell.angle_beta   90.00
_cell.angle_gamma   90.00
#
_symmetry.space_group_name_H-M   'P 1'
#
loop_
_entity.id
_entity.type
_entity.pdbx_description
1 polymer ?
#
loop_
_entity_poly.entity_id
_entity_poly.type
_entity_poly.pdbx_seq_one_letter_code
_entity_poly.pdbx_strand_id
1 'polypeptide(L)'
;MSHVATGKLFKATELALIADVSTRWNSTLLFLRRLDEKREAVKEIMARHLKIPCLTPGEWLIIKFIIRLLEKFNTVTDKLSADKEATIHRVHFYMNGLVRHLESVRDALLKLDFSSFHIENPFDEVILAMDSELSRVLGYVIDDCNPKFDAVYIASTFLHKKLRLTLPQRLSSLASRWLSLKNIEWYEEPTQDKHIPVTCHT
;
A
#
# COMPACT_ATOMS: atom_id res chain seq x y z
N MET A 1 26.69 -13.23 -2.98
CA MET A 1 26.86 -12.80 -1.58
C MET A 1 28.04 -13.55 -0.96
N SER A 2 28.86 -12.90 -0.14
CA SER A 2 30.01 -13.56 0.51
C SER A 2 29.55 -14.55 1.58
N HIS A 3 29.75 -15.86 1.34
CA HIS A 3 29.44 -16.93 2.30
C HIS A 3 30.13 -16.72 3.66
N VAL A 4 31.31 -16.10 3.66
CA VAL A 4 32.07 -15.80 4.87
C VAL A 4 31.38 -14.72 5.71
N ALA A 5 30.94 -13.63 5.07
CA ALA A 5 30.24 -12.54 5.77
C ALA A 5 28.88 -12.99 6.29
N THR A 6 28.12 -13.75 5.49
CA THR A 6 26.83 -14.32 5.91
C THR A 6 27.00 -15.27 7.09
N GLY A 7 28.01 -16.16 7.06
CA GLY A 7 28.29 -17.07 8.16
C GLY A 7 28.74 -16.37 9.44
N LYS A 8 29.51 -15.28 9.33
CA LYS A 8 29.93 -14.46 10.47
C LYS A 8 28.75 -13.70 11.08
N LEU A 9 27.86 -13.16 10.24
CA LEU A 9 26.66 -12.47 10.70
C LEU A 9 25.72 -13.41 11.42
N PHE A 10 25.47 -14.57 10.84
CA PHE A 10 24.62 -15.59 11.47
C PHE A 10 25.15 -16.00 12.85
N LYS A 11 26.47 -16.14 13.01
CA LYS A 11 27.09 -16.43 14.31
C LYS A 11 26.94 -15.29 15.33
N ALA A 12 26.84 -14.04 14.88
CA ALA A 12 26.75 -12.87 15.76
C ALA A 12 25.31 -12.50 16.12
N THR A 13 24.33 -12.81 15.27
CA THR A 13 22.94 -12.33 15.40
C THR A 13 21.89 -13.43 15.44
N GLU A 14 22.30 -14.69 15.26
CA GLU A 14 21.45 -15.87 15.10
C GLU A 14 20.47 -15.80 13.92
N LEU A 15 20.58 -14.77 13.07
CA LEU A 15 19.67 -14.50 11.97
C LEU A 15 20.42 -14.02 10.73
N ALA A 16 20.11 -14.61 9.58
CA ALA A 16 20.62 -14.14 8.31
C ALA A 16 19.94 -12.82 7.87
N LEU A 17 20.64 -12.05 7.03
CA LEU A 17 19.98 -11.00 6.24
C LEU A 17 19.01 -11.66 5.26
N ILE A 18 17.90 -10.96 5.02
CA ILE A 18 16.92 -11.34 4.00
C ILE A 18 17.43 -10.78 2.67
N ALA A 19 17.37 -11.55 1.59
CA ALA A 19 17.68 -11.01 0.27
C ALA A 19 16.53 -10.13 -0.23
N ASP A 20 16.86 -9.02 -0.88
CA ASP A 20 15.87 -8.29 -1.68
C ASP A 20 15.63 -9.05 -3.00
N VAL A 21 14.37 -9.34 -3.31
CA VAL A 21 13.98 -10.20 -4.43
C VAL A 21 12.79 -9.58 -5.16
N SER A 22 12.99 -9.24 -6.43
CA SER A 22 12.01 -8.50 -7.25
C SER A 22 10.64 -9.16 -7.40
N THR A 23 10.54 -10.48 -7.21
CA THR A 23 9.28 -11.23 -7.38
C THR A 23 8.40 -11.24 -6.12
N ARG A 24 8.89 -10.73 -4.99
CA ARG A 24 8.12 -10.67 -3.73
C ARG A 24 7.85 -9.22 -3.37
N TRP A 25 6.60 -8.81 -3.43
CA TRP A 25 6.16 -7.42 -3.30
C TRP A 25 6.65 -6.68 -2.04
N ASN A 26 6.95 -7.38 -0.94
CA ASN A 26 7.45 -6.80 0.31
C ASN A 26 8.93 -7.09 0.62
N SER A 27 9.71 -7.64 -0.33
CA SER A 27 11.11 -8.02 -0.09
C SER A 27 11.97 -6.84 0.35
N THR A 28 11.84 -5.68 -0.30
CA THR A 28 12.64 -4.48 0.02
C THR A 28 12.38 -4.03 1.45
N LEU A 29 11.12 -3.99 1.89
CA LEU A 29 10.77 -3.66 3.28
C LEU A 29 11.38 -4.67 4.25
N LEU A 30 11.23 -5.97 4.01
CA LEU A 30 11.74 -7.02 4.89
C LEU A 30 13.26 -7.00 4.99
N PHE A 31 13.95 -6.78 3.87
CA PHE A 31 15.40 -6.61 3.81
C PHE A 31 15.85 -5.41 4.64
N LEU A 32 15.28 -4.23 4.38
CA LEU A 32 15.67 -2.99 5.06
C LEU A 32 15.37 -3.04 6.56
N ARG A 33 14.23 -3.61 6.98
CA ARG A 33 13.92 -3.83 8.40
C ARG A 33 14.95 -4.72 9.08
N ARG A 34 15.32 -5.84 8.45
CA ARG A 34 16.34 -6.74 9.00
C ARG A 34 17.73 -6.09 9.04
N LEU A 35 18.05 -5.29 8.03
CA LEU A 35 19.29 -4.52 7.98
C LEU A 35 19.36 -3.50 9.13
N ASP A 36 18.28 -2.77 9.39
CA ASP A 36 18.20 -1.81 10.50
C ASP A 36 18.23 -2.50 11.86
N GLU A 37 17.51 -3.61 12.02
CA GLU A 37 17.49 -4.42 13.24
C GLU A 37 18.88 -4.94 13.63
N LYS A 38 19.70 -5.31 12.63
CA LYS A 38 21.05 -5.86 12.85
C LYS A 38 22.17 -4.86 12.56
N ARG A 39 21.85 -3.55 12.58
CA ARG A 39 22.76 -2.45 12.22
C ARG A 39 24.16 -2.58 12.80
N GLU A 40 24.29 -2.79 14.12
CA GLU A 40 25.62 -2.80 14.77
C GLU A 40 26.45 -4.03 14.39
N ALA A 41 25.84 -5.22 14.32
CA ALA A 41 26.52 -6.42 13.85
C ALA A 41 26.93 -6.32 12.37
N VAL A 42 26.10 -5.70 11.54
CA VAL A 42 26.41 -5.46 10.11
C VAL A 42 27.60 -4.51 9.99
N LYS A 43 27.61 -3.38 10.71
CA LYS A 43 28.74 -2.43 10.71
C LYS A 43 30.04 -3.11 11.12
N GLU A 44 30.01 -3.91 12.20
CA GLU A 44 31.18 -4.63 12.70
C GLU A 44 31.75 -5.58 11.64
N ILE A 45 30.88 -6.36 11.00
CA ILE A 45 31.28 -7.35 10.00
C ILE A 45 31.77 -6.67 8.71
N MET A 46 31.12 -5.60 8.26
CA MET A 46 31.58 -4.83 7.11
C MET A 46 32.98 -4.27 7.35
N ALA A 47 33.22 -3.68 8.52
CA ALA A 47 34.51 -3.12 8.90
C ALA A 47 35.61 -4.20 9.00
N ARG A 48 35.31 -5.35 9.64
CA ARG A 48 36.31 -6.40 9.90
C ARG A 48 36.59 -7.31 8.70
N HIS A 49 35.57 -7.63 7.90
CA HIS A 49 35.66 -8.72 6.92
C HIS A 49 35.58 -8.28 5.46
N LEU A 50 34.91 -7.17 5.17
CA LEU A 50 34.69 -6.74 3.79
C LEU A 50 35.56 -5.54 3.40
N LYS A 51 36.08 -4.77 4.37
CA LYS A 51 36.80 -3.50 4.13
C LYS A 51 36.00 -2.53 3.25
N ILE A 52 34.68 -2.67 3.25
CA ILE A 52 33.75 -1.78 2.55
C ILE A 52 33.38 -0.67 3.53
N PRO A 53 33.31 0.60 3.08
CA PRO A 53 32.80 1.68 3.90
C PRO A 53 31.44 1.33 4.50
N CYS A 54 31.27 1.61 5.79
CA CYS A 54 29.96 1.50 6.42
C CYS A 54 29.02 2.58 5.86
N LEU A 55 27.73 2.27 5.85
CA LEU A 55 26.71 3.27 5.54
C LEU A 55 26.84 4.48 6.49
N THR A 56 26.78 5.67 5.90
CA THR A 56 26.81 6.97 6.56
C THR A 56 25.56 7.19 7.42
N PRO A 57 25.59 8.14 8.38
CA PRO A 57 24.40 8.50 9.15
C PRO A 57 23.20 8.90 8.27
N GLY A 58 23.44 9.60 7.16
CA GLY A 58 22.41 9.99 6.20
C GLY A 58 21.78 8.81 5.47
N GLU A 59 22.58 7.84 5.03
CA GLU A 59 22.06 6.60 4.42
C GLU A 59 21.22 5.78 5.41
N TRP A 60 21.64 5.71 6.68
CA TRP A 60 20.84 5.07 7.73
C TRP A 60 19.53 5.81 8.01
N LEU A 61 19.50 7.13 7.86
CA LEU A 61 18.28 7.93 7.95
C LEU A 61 17.34 7.62 6.78
N ILE A 62 17.88 7.55 5.56
CA ILE A 62 17.13 7.16 4.34
C ILE A 62 16.49 5.78 4.53
N ILE A 63 17.25 4.78 5.01
CA ILE A 63 16.73 3.43 5.28
C ILE A 63 15.52 3.48 6.22
N LYS A 64 15.61 4.22 7.34
CA LYS A 64 14.50 4.36 8.29
C LYS A 64 13.28 5.02 7.66
N PHE A 65 13.49 6.00 6.77
CA PHE A 65 12.39 6.63 6.04
C PHE A 65 11.70 5.67 5.09
N ILE A 66 12.46 4.90 4.30
CA ILE A 66 11.89 3.90 3.39
C ILE A 66 11.09 2.85 4.18
N ILE A 67 11.63 2.37 5.31
CA ILE A 67 10.90 1.45 6.20
C ILE A 67 9.57 2.06 6.62
N ARG A 68 9.57 3.30 7.15
CA ARG A 68 8.36 3.99 7.59
C ARG A 68 7.34 4.19 6.46
N LEU A 69 7.83 4.53 5.26
CA LEU A 69 7.01 4.72 4.07
C LEU A 69 6.30 3.41 3.70
N LEU A 70 7.05 2.32 3.54
CA LEU A 70 6.54 1.03 3.07
C LEU A 70 5.75 0.25 4.12
N GLU A 71 6.01 0.46 5.43
CA GLU A 71 5.34 -0.28 6.51
C GLU A 71 3.81 -0.14 6.48
N LYS A 72 3.32 1.06 6.15
CA LYS A 72 1.87 1.31 6.05
C LYS A 72 1.24 0.53 4.91
N PHE A 73 1.90 0.50 3.75
CA PHE A 73 1.46 -0.29 2.60
C PHE A 73 1.45 -1.78 2.95
N ASN A 74 2.51 -2.28 3.59
CA ASN A 74 2.56 -3.68 4.00
C ASN A 74 1.41 -4.03 4.95
N THR A 75 1.17 -3.19 5.95
CA THR A 75 0.07 -3.38 6.91
C THR A 75 -1.30 -3.37 6.23
N VAL A 76 -1.52 -2.48 5.26
CA VAL A 76 -2.79 -2.42 4.52
C VAL A 76 -2.98 -3.66 3.66
N THR A 77 -1.95 -4.07 2.92
CA THR A 77 -1.99 -5.28 2.09
C THR A 77 -2.28 -6.52 2.93
N ASP A 78 -1.61 -6.70 4.07
CA ASP A 78 -1.85 -7.84 4.97
C ASP A 78 -3.30 -7.87 5.48
N LYS A 79 -3.86 -6.70 5.81
CA LYS A 79 -5.25 -6.59 6.29
C LYS A 79 -6.29 -6.80 5.21
N LEU A 80 -5.99 -6.43 3.97
CA LEU A 80 -6.88 -6.61 2.82
C LEU A 80 -6.78 -8.00 2.19
N SER A 81 -5.65 -8.68 2.40
CA SER A 81 -5.42 -10.07 1.96
C SER A 81 -5.95 -11.11 2.94
N ALA A 82 -6.69 -10.68 3.98
CA ALA A 82 -7.35 -11.59 4.90
C ALA A 82 -8.38 -12.45 4.15
N ASP A 83 -8.26 -13.77 4.29
CA ASP A 83 -9.07 -14.79 3.63
C ASP A 83 -10.29 -15.23 4.46
N LYS A 84 -10.24 -15.00 5.78
CA LYS A 84 -11.28 -15.44 6.73
C LYS A 84 -12.42 -14.44 6.94
N GLU A 85 -12.28 -13.20 6.49
CA GLU A 85 -13.28 -12.15 6.68
C GLU A 85 -13.46 -11.35 5.39
N ALA A 86 -14.68 -10.88 5.10
CA ALA A 86 -14.91 -9.97 3.99
C ALA A 86 -14.09 -8.68 4.17
N THR A 87 -13.31 -8.27 3.18
CA THR A 87 -12.43 -7.09 3.30
C THR A 87 -12.89 -5.86 2.52
N ILE A 88 -13.87 -6.00 1.63
CA ILE A 88 -14.33 -4.92 0.74
C ILE A 88 -14.79 -3.66 1.48
N HIS A 89 -15.44 -3.82 2.64
CA HIS A 89 -15.88 -2.71 3.50
C HIS A 89 -14.73 -1.90 4.13
N ARG A 90 -13.49 -2.39 4.03
CA ARG A 90 -12.29 -1.73 4.55
C ARG A 90 -11.46 -1.08 3.44
N VAL A 91 -11.73 -1.40 2.17
CA VAL A 91 -10.92 -0.95 1.03
C VAL A 91 -10.90 0.57 0.94
N HIS A 92 -12.06 1.23 0.87
CA HIS A 92 -12.12 2.69 0.80
C HIS A 92 -11.44 3.36 2.01
N PHE A 93 -11.65 2.82 3.21
CA PHE A 93 -11.02 3.31 4.43
C PHE A 93 -9.49 3.23 4.36
N TYR A 94 -8.94 2.08 3.95
CA TYR A 94 -7.49 1.90 3.86
C TYR A 94 -6.87 2.69 2.72
N MET A 95 -7.52 2.84 1.57
CA MET A 95 -6.99 3.63 0.46
C MET A 95 -6.85 5.11 0.84
N ASN A 96 -7.87 5.71 1.47
CA ASN A 96 -7.73 7.06 2.04
C ASN A 96 -6.62 7.12 3.11
N GLY A 97 -6.46 6.06 3.88
CA GLY A 97 -5.38 5.94 4.86
C GLY A 97 -3.98 5.88 4.24
N LEU A 98 -3.84 5.38 3.01
CA LEU A 98 -2.57 5.39 2.26
C LEU A 98 -2.27 6.77 1.68
N VAL A 99 -3.26 7.46 1.10
CA VAL A 99 -3.11 8.84 0.61
C VAL A 99 -2.64 9.76 1.75
N ARG A 100 -3.35 9.73 2.90
CA ARG A 100 -2.97 10.51 4.09
C ARG A 100 -1.60 10.15 4.64
N HIS A 101 -1.18 8.89 4.48
CA HIS A 101 0.16 8.46 4.89
C HIS A 101 1.23 9.06 3.99
N LEU A 102 1.02 9.09 2.67
CA LEU A 102 1.94 9.75 1.74
C LEU A 102 2.05 11.25 2.04
N GLU A 103 0.94 11.93 2.29
CA GLU A 103 0.92 13.34 2.73
C GLU A 103 1.72 13.53 4.02
N SER A 104 1.48 12.70 5.04
CA SER A 104 2.20 12.78 6.31
C SER A 104 3.70 12.51 6.18
N VAL A 105 4.10 11.61 5.28
CA VAL A 105 5.52 11.34 5.00
C VAL A 105 6.15 12.52 4.28
N ARG A 106 5.47 13.09 3.28
CA ARG A 106 5.92 14.31 2.58
C ARG A 106 6.14 15.47 3.57
N ASP A 107 5.18 15.72 4.45
CA ASP A 107 5.29 16.77 5.48
C ASP A 107 6.43 16.51 6.46
N ALA A 108 6.75 15.24 6.74
CA ALA A 108 7.88 14.89 7.59
C ALA A 108 9.22 15.11 6.87
N LEU A 109 9.29 14.87 5.57
CA LEU A 109 10.49 15.09 4.75
C LEU A 109 10.82 16.57 4.59
N LEU A 110 9.81 17.43 4.41
CA LEU A 110 9.98 18.88 4.38
C LEU A 110 10.61 19.47 5.66
N LYS A 111 10.53 18.74 6.77
CA LYS A 111 11.09 19.15 8.07
C LYS A 111 12.51 18.63 8.29
N LEU A 112 13.01 17.76 7.43
CA LEU A 112 14.36 17.23 7.54
C LEU A 112 15.36 18.11 6.79
N ASP A 113 16.51 18.32 7.43
CA ASP A 113 17.64 18.95 6.79
C ASP A 113 18.56 17.89 6.17
N PHE A 114 18.30 17.52 4.92
CA PHE A 114 19.17 16.62 4.16
C PHE A 114 20.53 17.24 3.83
N SER A 115 20.62 18.58 3.79
CA SER A 115 21.87 19.29 3.51
C SER A 115 22.91 19.07 4.61
N SER A 116 22.47 18.90 5.86
CA SER A 116 23.34 18.50 6.99
C SER A 116 24.06 17.16 6.76
N PHE A 117 23.52 16.29 5.91
CA PHE A 117 24.10 15.02 5.52
C PHE A 117 24.81 15.06 4.16
N HIS A 118 24.83 16.21 3.47
CA HIS A 118 25.34 16.38 2.11
C HIS A 118 24.61 15.47 1.09
N ILE A 119 23.29 15.28 1.28
CA ILE A 119 22.43 14.47 0.41
C ILE A 119 21.33 15.37 -0.17
N GLU A 120 21.04 15.26 -1.46
CA GLU A 120 19.80 15.80 -2.04
C GLU A 120 18.60 14.99 -1.57
N ASN A 121 17.42 15.60 -1.39
CA ASN A 121 16.23 14.88 -0.96
C ASN A 121 15.82 13.83 -2.03
N PRO A 122 16.02 12.52 -1.79
CA PRO A 122 15.74 11.51 -2.81
C PRO A 122 14.25 11.13 -2.86
N PHE A 123 13.42 11.68 -1.98
CA PHE A 123 12.07 11.19 -1.73
C PHE A 123 10.97 11.97 -2.43
N ASP A 124 11.23 13.18 -2.93
CA ASP A 124 10.19 13.97 -3.60
C ASP A 124 9.69 13.25 -4.85
N GLU A 125 10.61 12.77 -5.69
CA GLU A 125 10.26 11.97 -6.87
C GLU A 125 9.58 10.65 -6.49
N VAL A 126 10.05 9.98 -5.44
CA VAL A 126 9.48 8.71 -4.96
C VAL A 126 8.03 8.91 -4.51
N ILE A 127 7.75 9.95 -3.72
CA ILE A 127 6.39 10.22 -3.24
C ILE A 127 5.48 10.61 -4.38
N LEU A 128 5.95 11.47 -5.30
CA LEU A 128 5.19 11.86 -6.48
C LEU A 128 4.85 10.63 -7.35
N ALA A 129 5.82 9.73 -7.55
CA ALA A 129 5.60 8.49 -8.29
C ALA A 129 4.60 7.57 -7.57
N MET A 130 4.72 7.41 -6.25
CA MET A 130 3.80 6.58 -5.46
C MET A 130 2.37 7.14 -5.44
N ASP A 131 2.21 8.46 -5.32
CA ASP A 131 0.89 9.11 -5.34
C ASP A 131 0.21 9.01 -6.71
N SER A 132 1.00 9.22 -7.79
CA SER A 132 0.56 9.02 -9.16
C SER A 132 0.13 7.57 -9.41
N GLU A 133 0.93 6.59 -8.99
CA GLU A 133 0.60 5.17 -9.15
C GLU A 133 -0.61 4.76 -8.30
N LEU A 134 -0.74 5.28 -7.08
CA LEU A 134 -1.91 5.03 -6.25
C LEU A 134 -3.18 5.57 -6.91
N SER A 135 -3.13 6.78 -7.45
CA SER A 135 -4.24 7.38 -8.20
C SER A 135 -4.56 6.61 -9.48
N ARG A 136 -3.54 6.17 -10.22
CA ARG A 136 -3.69 5.40 -11.47
C ARG A 136 -4.34 4.04 -11.22
N VAL A 137 -3.89 3.33 -10.19
CA VAL A 137 -4.33 1.95 -9.91
C VAL A 137 -5.60 1.90 -9.08
N LEU A 138 -5.79 2.84 -8.14
CA LEU A 138 -6.85 2.78 -7.14
C LEU A 138 -7.74 4.03 -7.12
N GLY A 139 -7.55 4.97 -8.04
CA GLY A 139 -8.40 6.17 -8.13
C GLY A 139 -9.88 5.85 -8.24
N TYR A 140 -10.25 4.79 -8.96
CA TYR A 140 -11.65 4.35 -9.10
C TYR A 140 -12.32 3.92 -7.78
N VAL A 141 -11.56 3.73 -6.70
CA VAL A 141 -12.05 3.33 -5.37
C VAL A 141 -12.39 4.55 -4.49
N ILE A 142 -11.65 5.65 -4.66
CA ILE A 142 -11.67 6.79 -3.74
C ILE A 142 -12.06 8.12 -4.40
N ASP A 143 -11.86 8.26 -5.71
CA ASP A 143 -12.09 9.49 -6.46
C ASP A 143 -13.37 9.34 -7.31
N ASP A 144 -14.41 10.06 -6.92
CA ASP A 144 -15.70 10.06 -7.63
C ASP A 144 -15.70 10.87 -8.93
N CYS A 145 -14.59 11.55 -9.26
CA CYS A 145 -14.33 12.12 -10.57
C CYS A 145 -13.69 11.11 -11.55
N ASN A 146 -13.24 9.95 -11.07
CA ASN A 146 -12.61 8.95 -11.93
C ASN A 146 -13.65 8.35 -12.90
N PRO A 147 -13.38 8.26 -14.21
CA PRO A 147 -14.34 7.71 -15.18
C PRO A 147 -14.76 6.26 -14.91
N LYS A 148 -13.92 5.49 -14.20
CA LYS A 148 -14.18 4.10 -13.82
C LYS A 148 -14.69 3.96 -12.39
N PHE A 149 -14.99 5.08 -11.73
CA PHE A 149 -15.41 5.08 -10.34
C PHE A 149 -16.65 4.21 -10.13
N ASP A 150 -16.58 3.36 -9.11
CA ASP A 150 -17.73 2.60 -8.61
C ASP A 150 -17.86 2.81 -7.10
N ALA A 151 -19.02 3.29 -6.67
CA ALA A 151 -19.28 3.54 -5.26
C ALA A 151 -19.45 2.24 -4.45
N VAL A 152 -19.34 1.05 -5.03
CA VAL A 152 -19.40 -0.25 -4.32
C VAL A 152 -18.51 -0.31 -3.08
N TYR A 153 -17.29 0.25 -3.12
CA TYR A 153 -16.37 0.26 -1.98
C TYR A 153 -16.84 1.20 -0.86
N ILE A 154 -17.40 2.35 -1.24
CA ILE A 154 -17.96 3.33 -0.30
C ILE A 154 -19.25 2.76 0.30
N ALA A 155 -20.13 2.19 -0.52
CA ALA A 155 -21.36 1.53 -0.10
C ALA A 155 -21.08 0.38 0.87
N SER A 156 -20.08 -0.47 0.57
CA SER A 156 -19.63 -1.51 1.49
C SER A 156 -19.16 -0.96 2.83
N THR A 157 -18.41 0.15 2.81
CA THR A 157 -17.96 0.85 4.02
C THR A 157 -19.15 1.44 4.81
N PHE A 158 -20.13 1.99 4.10
CA PHE A 158 -21.35 2.58 4.65
C PHE A 158 -22.28 1.55 5.31
N LEU A 159 -22.34 0.33 4.77
CA LEU A 159 -23.10 -0.77 5.37
C LEU A 159 -22.43 -1.33 6.64
N HIS A 160 -21.12 -1.10 6.81
CA HIS A 160 -20.41 -1.62 7.97
C HIS A 160 -20.65 -0.77 9.24
N LYS A 161 -21.19 -1.41 10.29
CA LYS A 161 -21.64 -0.77 11.55
C LYS A 161 -20.66 0.22 12.18
N LYS A 162 -19.35 -0.06 12.13
CA LYS A 162 -18.31 0.82 12.73
C LYS A 162 -17.73 1.81 11.73
N LEU A 163 -17.49 1.37 10.49
CA LEU A 163 -16.75 2.18 9.52
C LEU A 163 -17.62 3.24 8.84
N ARG A 164 -18.94 3.04 8.81
CA ARG A 164 -19.87 4.05 8.31
C ARG A 164 -19.75 5.40 9.02
N LEU A 165 -19.32 5.39 10.29
CA LEU A 165 -19.11 6.60 11.10
C LEU A 165 -17.87 7.40 10.68
N THR A 166 -16.97 6.79 9.92
CA THR A 166 -15.76 7.44 9.40
C THR A 166 -16.00 8.15 8.06
N LEU A 167 -17.16 7.93 7.43
CA LEU A 167 -17.48 8.51 6.14
C LEU A 167 -17.99 9.96 6.30
N PRO A 168 -17.43 10.93 5.55
CA PRO A 168 -18.02 12.26 5.44
C PRO A 168 -19.45 12.20 4.92
N GLN A 169 -20.28 13.17 5.31
CA GLN A 169 -21.70 13.21 4.92
C GLN A 169 -21.91 13.11 3.40
N ARG A 170 -21.06 13.76 2.60
CA ARG A 170 -21.05 13.67 1.13
C ARG A 170 -20.98 12.22 0.64
N LEU A 171 -20.05 11.43 1.17
CA LEU A 171 -19.83 10.05 0.76
C LEU A 171 -20.93 9.11 1.28
N SER A 172 -21.47 9.39 2.47
CA SER A 172 -22.64 8.68 2.99
C SER A 172 -23.88 8.88 2.11
N SER A 173 -24.12 10.10 1.64
CA SER A 173 -25.19 10.39 0.67
C SER A 173 -24.95 9.70 -0.68
N LEU A 174 -23.70 9.72 -1.18
CA LEU A 174 -23.33 9.05 -2.42
C LEU A 174 -23.57 7.53 -2.34
N ALA A 175 -23.12 6.89 -1.26
CA ALA A 175 -23.35 5.47 -0.99
C ALA A 175 -24.84 5.13 -0.90
N SER A 176 -25.62 5.93 -0.16
CA SER A 176 -27.07 5.73 -0.03
C SER A 176 -27.77 5.79 -1.38
N ARG A 177 -27.45 6.79 -2.21
CA ARG A 177 -28.00 6.91 -3.57
C ARG A 177 -27.62 5.73 -4.46
N TRP A 178 -26.36 5.30 -4.42
CA TRP A 178 -25.88 4.17 -5.21
C TRP A 178 -26.62 2.88 -4.82
N LEU A 179 -26.82 2.63 -3.51
CA LEU A 179 -27.58 1.47 -3.02
C LEU A 179 -29.04 1.50 -3.50
N SER A 180 -29.70 2.66 -3.48
CA SER A 180 -31.07 2.77 -3.98
C SER A 180 -31.18 2.45 -5.47
N LEU A 181 -30.22 2.92 -6.28
CA LEU A 181 -30.18 2.63 -7.72
C LEU A 181 -29.94 1.14 -7.99
N LYS A 182 -28.97 0.52 -7.30
CA LYS A 182 -28.70 -0.92 -7.44
C LYS A 182 -29.85 -1.78 -6.95
N ASN A 183 -30.55 -1.35 -5.90
CA ASN A 183 -31.75 -2.05 -5.45
C ASN A 183 -32.80 -2.10 -6.58
N ILE A 184 -33.03 -1.01 -7.31
CA ILE A 184 -33.96 -1.01 -8.45
C ILE A 184 -33.47 -1.98 -9.54
N GLU A 185 -32.20 -1.88 -9.94
CA GLU A 185 -31.62 -2.77 -10.98
C GLU A 185 -31.68 -4.27 -10.62
N TRP A 186 -31.53 -4.63 -9.35
CA TRP A 186 -31.45 -6.04 -8.93
C TRP A 186 -32.83 -6.70 -8.82
N TYR A 187 -33.88 -5.90 -8.59
CA TYR A 187 -35.25 -6.39 -8.45
C TYR A 187 -36.09 -6.22 -9.71
N GLU A 188 -35.62 -5.48 -10.71
CA GLU A 188 -36.17 -5.50 -12.07
C GLU A 188 -35.54 -6.66 -12.87
N GLU A 189 -36.23 -7.81 -12.94
CA GLU A 189 -35.86 -8.89 -13.87
C GLU A 189 -35.83 -8.36 -15.32
N PRO A 190 -34.92 -8.86 -16.20
CA PRO A 190 -35.00 -8.56 -17.62
C PRO A 190 -36.34 -9.07 -18.13
N THR A 191 -37.23 -8.15 -18.51
CA THR A 191 -38.50 -8.48 -19.12
C THR A 191 -38.24 -9.19 -20.46
N GLN A 192 -38.30 -10.52 -20.42
CA GLN A 192 -38.48 -11.49 -21.49
C GLN A 192 -37.95 -11.10 -22.89
N ASP A 193 -36.95 -11.85 -23.35
CA ASP A 193 -36.80 -12.17 -24.77
C ASP A 193 -38.19 -12.50 -25.34
N LYS A 194 -38.73 -11.60 -26.15
CA LYS A 194 -39.99 -11.81 -26.86
C LYS A 194 -39.81 -13.05 -27.73
N HIS A 195 -40.49 -14.12 -27.34
CA HIS A 195 -40.65 -15.32 -28.13
C HIS A 195 -41.20 -14.91 -29.51
N ILE A 196 -40.34 -14.88 -30.53
CA ILE A 196 -40.76 -14.70 -31.92
C ILE A 196 -41.43 -16.03 -32.30
N PRO A 197 -42.74 -16.06 -32.61
CA PRO A 197 -43.36 -17.29 -33.06
C PRO A 197 -42.79 -17.62 -34.44
N VAL A 198 -42.13 -18.78 -34.53
CA VAL A 198 -41.72 -19.37 -35.81
C VAL A 198 -43.00 -19.75 -36.56
N THR A 199 -43.35 -18.96 -37.58
CA THR A 199 -44.42 -19.32 -38.52
C THR A 199 -43.92 -20.47 -39.39
N CYS A 200 -44.44 -21.68 -39.16
CA CYS A 200 -44.31 -22.78 -40.10
C CYS A 200 -45.14 -22.47 -41.35
N HIS A 201 -44.47 -22.30 -42.49
CA HIS A 201 -45.11 -22.31 -43.80
C HIS A 201 -45.24 -23.76 -44.29
N THR A 202 -46.48 -24.20 -44.51
CA THR A 202 -46.85 -25.34 -45.38
C THR A 202 -46.92 -24.90 -46.83
#